data_AF-A0A1M6UZB5-F1
#
_entry.id   AF-A0A1M6UZB5-F1
#
_cell.length_a   1.000
_cell.length_b   1.000
_cell.length_c   1.000
_cell.angle_alpha   90.00
_cell.angle_beta   90.00
_cell.angle_gamma   90.00
#
_symmetry.space_group_name_H-M   'P 1'
#
loop_
_entity.id
_entity.type
_entity.pdbx_description
1 polymer ?
#
loop_
_entity_poly.entity_id
_entity_poly.type
_entity_poly.pdbx_seq_one_letter_code
_entity_poly.pdbx_strand_id
1 'polypeptide(L)'
;MARFPGKSSTESRKRSKIDAVKRKQPSSKASGLLAFGLLFLFASLPAQAAAVEYDLTISKQPVNITGEPREAMTLNGGIPDPVLRFREGDFARIRVHNKPVPG
;
A
#
# COMPACT_ATOMS: atom_id res chain seq x y z
N MET A 1 -17.70 28.63 83.45
CA MET A 1 -17.22 29.38 82.26
C MET A 1 -15.84 28.83 81.91
N ALA A 2 -15.72 27.96 80.89
CA ALA A 2 -14.45 27.40 80.47
C ALA A 2 -14.32 27.56 78.94
N ARG A 3 -13.26 28.26 78.54
CA ARG A 3 -12.96 28.72 77.18
C ARG A 3 -12.11 27.66 76.48
N PHE A 4 -12.58 27.10 75.36
CA PHE A 4 -11.77 26.22 74.52
C PHE A 4 -10.91 27.05 73.55
N PRO A 5 -9.60 26.81 73.44
CA PRO A 5 -8.74 27.51 72.48
C PRO A 5 -8.95 26.96 71.06
N GLY A 6 -9.16 27.88 70.12
CA GLY A 6 -9.25 27.59 68.68
C GLY A 6 -7.91 27.15 68.11
N LYS A 7 -7.91 26.09 67.30
CA LYS A 7 -6.73 25.67 66.53
C LYS A 7 -6.44 26.69 65.43
N SER A 8 -5.17 27.05 65.32
CA SER A 8 -4.61 28.14 64.53
C SER A 8 -4.53 27.85 63.03
N SER A 9 -4.78 28.90 62.25
CA SER A 9 -4.69 29.01 60.77
C SER A 9 -3.42 28.43 60.12
N THR A 10 -2.37 28.16 60.90
CA THR A 10 -1.12 27.50 60.45
C THR A 10 -1.31 26.04 60.01
N GLU A 11 -2.37 25.36 60.46
CA GLU A 11 -2.64 23.96 60.08
C GLU A 11 -3.35 23.85 58.72
N SER A 12 -4.03 24.92 58.29
CA SER A 12 -4.73 24.98 57.00
C SER A 12 -3.77 25.15 55.82
N ARG A 13 -2.63 25.83 56.04
CA ARG A 13 -1.62 26.03 54.99
C ARG A 13 -0.84 24.75 54.65
N LYS A 14 -0.76 23.79 55.58
CA LYS A 14 -0.08 22.50 55.33
C LYS A 14 -0.87 21.60 54.38
N ARG A 15 -2.19 21.79 54.28
CA ARG A 15 -3.07 21.06 53.35
C ARG A 15 -2.99 21.57 51.91
N SER A 16 -2.53 22.80 51.67
CA SER A 16 -2.37 23.32 50.30
C SER A 16 -1.23 22.66 49.51
N LYS A 17 -0.22 22.07 50.17
CA LYS A 17 0.93 21.45 49.50
C LYS A 17 0.69 20.00 49.05
N ILE A 18 -0.38 19.34 49.51
CA ILE A 18 -0.75 17.99 49.08
C ILE A 18 -1.55 17.98 47.77
N ASP A 19 -2.08 19.13 47.35
CA ASP A 19 -2.80 19.27 46.07
C ASP A 19 -1.88 19.71 44.91
N ALA A 20 -0.59 19.90 45.18
CA ALA A 20 0.40 20.24 44.17
C ALA A 20 0.69 19.01 43.30
N VAL A 21 0.00 18.96 42.16
CA VAL A 21 0.57 18.45 40.90
C VAL A 21 1.05 17.00 40.99
N LYS A 22 0.23 16.10 41.53
CA LYS A 22 0.20 14.74 41.02
C LYS A 22 -0.72 14.71 39.80
N ARG A 23 -0.41 15.50 38.76
CA ARG A 23 -0.90 15.20 37.41
C ARG A 23 -0.29 13.84 37.09
N LYS A 24 -1.06 12.79 37.36
CA LYS A 24 -0.72 11.41 37.02
C LYS A 24 -0.77 11.37 35.50
N GLN A 25 0.32 11.79 34.87
CA GLN A 25 0.52 11.66 33.44
C GLN A 25 0.24 10.18 33.14
N PRO A 26 -0.85 9.87 32.41
CA PRO A 26 -1.25 8.50 32.19
C PRO A 26 -0.08 7.80 31.51
N SER A 27 0.36 6.68 32.09
CA SER A 27 1.53 5.93 31.63
C SER A 27 1.36 5.56 30.15
N SER A 28 2.15 6.19 29.29
CA SER A 28 2.13 6.11 27.82
C SER A 28 2.42 4.73 27.22
N LYS A 29 2.57 3.69 28.05
CA LYS A 29 2.90 2.32 27.62
C LYS A 29 1.80 1.69 26.75
N ALA A 30 0.53 1.96 27.07
CA ALA A 30 -0.60 1.43 26.30
C ALA A 30 -0.68 2.02 24.87
N SER A 31 -0.31 3.29 24.70
CA SER A 31 -0.29 3.96 23.40
C SER A 31 0.80 3.39 22.47
N GLY A 32 1.95 3.01 23.02
CA GLY A 32 3.03 2.38 22.26
C GLY A 32 2.67 0.98 21.74
N LEU A 33 1.98 0.17 22.55
CA LEU A 33 1.52 -1.16 22.12
C LEU A 33 0.48 -1.10 21.00
N LEU A 34 -0.45 -0.14 21.07
CA LEU A 34 -1.45 0.04 20.01
C LEU A 34 -0.81 0.52 18.71
N ALA A 35 0.12 1.48 18.78
CA ALA A 35 0.86 1.96 17.60
C ALA A 35 1.71 0.84 16.99
N PHE A 36 2.38 0.03 17.82
CA PHE A 36 3.18 -1.10 17.36
C PHE A 36 2.32 -2.21 16.77
N GLY A 37 1.18 -2.54 17.40
CA GLY A 37 0.22 -3.51 16.88
C GLY A 37 -0.40 -3.06 15.56
N LEU A 38 -0.70 -1.76 15.41
CA LEU A 38 -1.21 -1.20 14.16
C LEU A 38 -0.12 -1.20 13.07
N LEU A 39 1.12 -0.86 13.40
CA LEU A 39 2.24 -0.93 12.46
C LEU A 39 2.49 -2.37 12.00
N PHE A 40 2.44 -3.32 12.92
CA PHE A 40 2.60 -4.75 12.61
C PHE A 40 1.46 -5.26 11.72
N LEU A 41 0.21 -4.85 12.02
CA LEU A 41 -0.95 -5.19 11.19
C LEU A 41 -0.80 -4.64 9.76
N PHE A 42 -0.40 -3.38 9.61
CA PHE A 42 -0.16 -2.78 8.28
C PHE A 42 1.03 -3.40 7.54
N ALA A 43 2.12 -3.74 8.24
CA ALA A 43 3.27 -4.40 7.65
C ALA A 43 2.98 -5.83 7.16
N SER A 44 1.91 -6.46 7.67
CA SER A 44 1.49 -7.80 7.28
C SER A 44 0.53 -7.84 6.09
N LEU A 45 0.15 -6.69 5.51
CA LEU A 45 -0.67 -6.67 4.30
C LEU A 45 0.15 -7.16 3.10
N PRO A 46 -0.35 -8.14 2.33
CA PRO A 46 0.37 -8.62 1.17
C PRO A 46 0.38 -7.53 0.08
N ALA A 47 1.56 -7.22 -0.45
CA ALA A 47 1.70 -6.46 -1.68
C ALA A 47 1.43 -7.41 -2.86
N GLN A 48 0.21 -7.43 -3.39
CA GLN A 48 -0.11 -8.22 -4.58
C GLN A 48 0.38 -7.51 -5.86
N ALA A 49 1.31 -8.14 -6.57
CA ALA A 49 1.60 -7.87 -7.97
C ALA A 49 0.42 -8.31 -8.84
N ALA A 50 -0.03 -7.47 -9.79
CA ALA A 50 -1.06 -7.88 -10.75
C ALA A 50 -0.46 -8.82 -11.80
N ALA A 51 -1.18 -9.88 -12.19
CA ALA A 51 -0.82 -10.68 -13.35
C ALA A 51 -1.47 -10.07 -14.61
N VAL A 52 -0.66 -9.65 -15.57
CA VAL A 52 -1.13 -9.09 -16.85
C VAL A 52 -0.91 -10.14 -17.93
N GLU A 53 -1.99 -10.61 -18.55
CA GLU A 53 -1.95 -11.67 -19.55
C GLU A 53 -2.21 -11.17 -20.96
N TYR A 54 -1.44 -11.65 -21.93
CA TYR A 54 -1.66 -11.41 -23.35
C TYR A 54 -1.55 -12.72 -24.14
N ASP A 55 -2.45 -12.90 -25.10
CA ASP A 55 -2.39 -13.97 -26.10
C ASP A 55 -2.02 -13.37 -27.45
N LEU A 56 -0.86 -13.77 -27.97
CA LEU A 56 -0.29 -13.24 -29.20
C LEU A 56 -0.18 -14.35 -30.23
N THR A 57 -0.65 -14.07 -31.44
CA THR A 57 -0.51 -14.96 -32.58
C THR A 57 0.45 -14.37 -33.59
N ILE A 58 1.53 -15.09 -33.86
CA ILE A 58 2.48 -14.77 -34.93
C ILE A 58 1.95 -15.33 -36.24
N SER A 59 1.79 -14.49 -37.26
CA SER A 59 1.41 -14.91 -38.63
C SER A 59 2.27 -14.23 -39.69
N LYS A 60 2.59 -15.00 -40.74
CA LYS A 60 3.14 -14.47 -42.00
C LYS A 60 1.99 -14.22 -42.99
N GLN A 61 1.84 -12.99 -43.46
CA GLN A 61 0.78 -12.61 -44.40
C GLN A 61 1.19 -11.41 -45.27
N PRO A 62 0.56 -11.23 -46.44
CA PRO A 62 0.75 -10.03 -47.25
C PRO A 62 0.15 -8.80 -46.54
N VAL A 63 0.92 -7.73 -46.44
CA VAL A 63 0.51 -6.43 -45.90
C VAL A 63 0.81 -5.33 -46.91
N ASN A 64 -0.01 -4.28 -46.95
CA ASN A 64 0.22 -3.13 -47.83
C ASN A 64 0.46 -1.87 -46.98
N ILE A 65 1.73 -1.51 -46.81
CA ILE A 65 2.15 -0.33 -46.03
C ILE A 65 2.58 0.80 -46.97
N THR A 66 3.22 0.47 -48.10
CA THR A 66 3.86 1.42 -49.01
C THR A 66 3.18 1.54 -50.37
N GLY A 67 1.95 1.02 -50.52
CA GLY A 67 1.19 0.99 -51.77
C GLY A 67 1.21 -0.38 -52.47
N GLU A 68 2.20 -1.21 -52.20
CA GLU A 68 2.35 -2.55 -52.78
C GLU A 68 2.28 -3.65 -51.70
N PRO A 69 1.55 -4.76 -51.94
CA PRO A 69 1.53 -5.90 -51.02
C PRO A 69 2.91 -6.54 -50.87
N ARG A 70 3.39 -6.69 -49.65
CA ARG A 70 4.61 -7.43 -49.32
C ARG A 70 4.37 -8.37 -48.14
N GLU A 71 5.03 -9.51 -48.17
CA GLU A 71 5.01 -10.47 -47.07
C GLU A 71 5.64 -9.86 -45.81
N ALA A 72 4.91 -9.91 -44.70
CA ALA A 72 5.42 -9.48 -43.40
C ALA A 72 5.01 -10.46 -42.30
N MET A 73 5.78 -10.44 -41.22
CA MET A 73 5.36 -11.04 -39.95
C MET A 73 4.50 -10.04 -39.19
N THR A 74 3.45 -10.55 -38.55
CA THR A 74 2.47 -9.77 -37.80
C THR A 74 2.15 -10.45 -36.48
N LEU A 75 1.89 -9.65 -35.45
CA LEU A 75 1.26 -10.10 -34.23
C LEU A 75 -0.23 -9.75 -34.28
N ASN A 76 -1.07 -10.77 -34.10
CA ASN A 76 -2.54 -10.65 -34.16
C ASN A 76 -3.04 -10.04 -35.49
N GLY A 77 -2.24 -10.15 -36.56
CA GLY A 77 -2.59 -9.69 -37.91
C GLY A 77 -2.48 -8.18 -38.16
N GLY A 78 -1.97 -7.40 -37.20
CA GLY A 78 -1.84 -5.95 -37.31
C GLY A 78 -0.42 -5.47 -37.61
N ILE A 79 -0.31 -4.29 -38.24
CA ILE A 79 0.91 -3.47 -38.29
C ILE A 79 0.48 -2.00 -38.10
N PRO A 80 1.02 -1.28 -37.09
CA PRO A 80 2.04 -1.70 -36.13
C PRO A 80 1.54 -2.81 -35.19
N ASP A 81 2.47 -3.61 -34.70
CA ASP A 81 2.19 -4.66 -33.72
C ASP A 81 1.60 -4.09 -32.41
N PRO A 82 0.82 -4.89 -31.64
CA PRO A 82 0.18 -4.42 -30.42
C PRO A 82 1.22 -4.01 -29.37
N VAL A 83 0.98 -2.85 -28.74
CA VAL A 83 1.78 -2.37 -27.62
C VAL A 83 1.31 -3.04 -26.34
N LEU A 84 2.19 -3.79 -25.68
CA LEU A 84 1.92 -4.41 -24.39
C LEU A 84 2.21 -3.40 -23.27
N ARG A 85 1.28 -3.24 -22.33
CA ARG A 85 1.40 -2.26 -21.23
C ARG A 85 1.44 -2.97 -19.89
N PHE A 86 2.41 -2.59 -19.08
CA PHE A 86 2.63 -3.12 -17.74
C PHE A 86 2.93 -1.97 -16.78
N ARG A 87 2.66 -2.20 -15.50
CA ARG A 87 3.12 -1.37 -14.39
C ARG A 87 4.32 -2.05 -13.75
N GLU A 88 5.17 -1.25 -13.12
CA GLU A 88 6.26 -1.79 -12.31
C GLU A 88 5.69 -2.69 -11.20
N GLY A 89 6.26 -3.89 -11.06
CA GLY A 89 5.77 -4.92 -10.15
C GLY A 89 4.74 -5.87 -10.76
N ASP A 90 4.23 -5.66 -11.97
CA ASP A 90 3.34 -6.62 -12.62
C ASP A 90 4.07 -7.91 -12.99
N PHE A 91 3.36 -9.04 -12.90
CA PHE A 91 3.78 -10.30 -13.49
C PHE A 91 3.22 -10.44 -14.91
N ALA A 92 4.07 -10.30 -15.92
CA ALA A 92 3.67 -10.47 -17.31
C ALA A 92 3.58 -11.96 -17.68
N ARG A 93 2.43 -12.40 -18.21
CA ARG A 93 2.24 -13.75 -18.78
C ARG A 93 1.81 -13.63 -20.23
N ILE A 94 2.72 -13.92 -21.15
CA ILE A 94 2.46 -13.81 -22.59
C ILE A 94 2.42 -15.21 -23.18
N ARG A 95 1.27 -15.62 -23.72
CA ARG A 95 1.10 -16.86 -24.48
C ARG A 95 1.29 -16.54 -25.95
N VAL A 96 2.16 -17.30 -26.61
CA VAL A 96 2.50 -17.07 -28.02
C VAL A 96 2.11 -18.28 -28.84
N HIS A 97 1.30 -18.05 -29.87
CA HIS A 97 0.87 -19.04 -30.85
C HIS A 97 1.57 -18.75 -32.19
N ASN A 98 2.22 -19.75 -32.75
CA ASN A 98 2.78 -19.64 -34.10
C ASN A 98 1.77 -20.20 -35.12
N LYS A 99 1.30 -19.38 -36.06
CA LYS A 99 0.49 -19.87 -37.19
C LYS A 99 1.40 -20.47 -38.25
N PRO A 100 1.14 -21.71 -38.70
CA PRO A 100 1.86 -22.30 -39.83
C PRO A 100 1.75 -21.43 -41.08
N VAL A 101 2.83 -21.39 -41.87
CA VAL A 101 2.82 -20.76 -43.18
C VAL A 101 2.05 -21.68 -44.14
N PRO A 102 1.05 -21.19 -44.90
CA PRO A 102 0.41 -21.97 -45.97
C PRO A 102 1.47 -22.36 -47.01
N GLY A 103 1.50 -23.65 -47.37
CA GLY A 103 2.41 -24.20 -48.38
C GLY A 103 1.88 -24.08 -49.80
#